data_AF-A0A6B3GU90-F1
#
_entry.id   AF-A0A6B3GU90-F1
#
_cell.length_a   1.000
_cell.length_b   1.000
_cell.length_c   1.000
_cell.angle_alpha   90.00
_cell.angle_beta   90.00
_cell.angle_gamma   90.00
#
_symmetry.space_group_name_H-M   'P 1'
#
loop_
_entity.id
_entity.type
_entity.pdbx_description
1 polymer ?
#
loop_
_entity_poly.entity_id
_entity_poly.type
_entity_poly.pdbx_seq_one_letter_code
_entity_poly.pdbx_strand_id
1 'polypeptide(L)'
;LPEFDNVLLGHADRTRVIPEVNKGRNGKGNQTYGSVLVDGFLDALWRIDREGGTATLTVQALRKPTRAQRTEITEEAARMLTVMTDA
;
A
#
# COMPACT_ATOMS: atom_id res chain seq x y z
N LEU A 1 -3.11 -2.59 -3.01
CA LEU A 1 -3.83 -3.73 -2.39
C LEU A 1 -4.43 -3.31 -1.05
N PRO A 2 -5.66 -3.71 -0.72
CA PRO A 2 -6.28 -3.47 0.60
C PRO A 2 -5.60 -4.26 1.73
N GLU A 3 -5.89 -3.91 2.96
CA GLU A 3 -5.31 -4.40 4.22
C GLU A 3 -5.31 -5.93 4.35
N PHE A 4 -6.34 -6.58 3.83
CA PHE A 4 -6.57 -8.03 3.98
C PHE A 4 -6.55 -8.76 2.64
N ASP A 5 -5.84 -8.20 1.64
CA ASP A 5 -5.69 -8.85 0.36
C ASP A 5 -5.05 -10.24 0.52
N ASN A 6 -5.65 -11.26 -0.10
CA ASN A 6 -5.21 -12.65 0.04
C ASN A 6 -3.78 -12.86 -0.44
N VAL A 7 -3.28 -12.05 -1.38
CA VAL A 7 -1.88 -12.09 -1.85
C VAL A 7 -0.88 -11.94 -0.68
N LEU A 8 -1.26 -11.23 0.38
CA LEU A 8 -0.41 -11.01 1.56
C LEU A 8 -0.61 -12.06 2.67
N LEU A 9 -1.70 -12.83 2.63
CA LEU A 9 -2.14 -13.68 3.74
C LEU A 9 -2.14 -15.18 3.43
N GLY A 10 -2.52 -15.54 2.20
CA GLY A 10 -2.81 -16.91 1.76
C GLY A 10 -1.58 -17.77 1.49
N HIS A 11 -0.39 -17.20 1.49
CA HIS A 11 0.86 -17.96 1.36
C HIS A 11 1.39 -18.39 2.72
N ALA A 12 1.76 -19.67 2.84
CA ALA A 12 2.53 -20.17 3.98
C ALA A 12 3.92 -19.50 4.05
N ASP A 13 4.57 -19.38 2.89
CA ASP A 13 5.78 -18.59 2.72
C ASP A 13 5.43 -17.21 2.14
N ARG A 14 5.36 -16.21 3.03
CA ARG A 14 5.01 -14.83 2.66
C ARG A 14 6.18 -14.03 2.09
N THR A 15 7.40 -14.58 2.11
CA THR A 15 8.57 -13.90 1.53
C THR A 15 8.47 -13.71 0.01
N ARG A 16 7.55 -14.46 -0.63
CA ARG A 16 7.16 -14.32 -2.04
C ARG A 16 6.67 -12.94 -2.43
N VAL A 17 6.10 -12.19 -1.49
CA VAL A 17 5.54 -10.84 -1.73
C VAL A 17 6.05 -9.84 -0.70
N ILE A 18 6.34 -10.27 0.53
CA ILE A 18 6.83 -9.41 1.61
C ILE A 18 8.32 -9.70 1.83
N PRO A 19 9.24 -8.85 1.36
CA PRO A 19 10.65 -9.02 1.64
C PRO A 19 10.91 -9.14 3.15
N GLU A 20 11.86 -9.97 3.58
CA GLU A 20 12.10 -10.22 5.01
C GLU A 20 12.40 -8.92 5.78
N VAL A 21 13.08 -7.95 5.15
CA VAL A 21 13.35 -6.61 5.71
C VAL A 21 12.07 -5.80 6.03
N ASN A 22 10.97 -6.10 5.33
CA ASN A 22 9.67 -5.43 5.46
C ASN A 22 8.64 -6.28 6.22
N LYS A 23 9.06 -7.42 6.80
CA LYS A 23 8.17 -8.29 7.56
C LYS A 23 7.53 -7.55 8.73
N GLY A 24 6.21 -7.66 8.83
CA GLY A 24 5.41 -7.00 9.87
C GLY A 24 5.30 -5.48 9.73
N ARG A 25 5.75 -4.88 8.62
CA ARG A 25 5.60 -3.43 8.40
C ARG A 25 4.20 -3.02 7.97
N ASN A 26 3.41 -3.95 7.42
CA ASN A 26 2.04 -3.71 6.94
C ASN A 26 0.97 -3.66 8.05
N GLY A 27 1.37 -3.68 9.32
CA GLY A 27 0.46 -3.46 10.44
C GLY A 27 1.20 -3.32 11.77
N LYS A 28 0.49 -2.82 12.79
CA LYS A 28 0.95 -2.73 14.18
C LYS A 28 -0.21 -3.01 15.12
N GLY A 29 -0.14 -4.09 15.88
CA GLY A 29 -1.26 -4.54 16.71
C GLY A 29 -2.49 -4.84 15.84
N ASN A 30 -3.64 -4.28 16.19
CA ASN A 30 -4.88 -4.43 15.41
C ASN A 30 -5.02 -3.45 14.24
N GLN A 31 -4.03 -2.57 14.02
CA GLN A 31 -4.03 -1.67 12.87
C GLN A 31 -3.33 -2.33 11.69
N THR A 32 -4.05 -2.50 10.58
CA THR A 32 -3.48 -2.91 9.29
C THR A 32 -3.47 -1.72 8.34
N TYR A 33 -2.52 -1.70 7.41
CA TYR A 33 -2.44 -0.69 6.36
C TYR A 33 -2.56 -1.35 4.98
N GLY A 34 -3.10 -0.60 4.04
CA GLY A 34 -3.03 -0.97 2.64
C GLY A 34 -1.58 -1.12 2.17
N SER A 35 -1.35 -1.98 1.19
CA SER A 35 -0.03 -2.29 0.66
C SER A 35 0.14 -1.81 -0.77
N VAL A 36 1.30 -1.25 -1.06
CA VAL A 36 1.77 -0.92 -2.41
C VAL A 36 2.87 -1.91 -2.77
N LEU A 37 2.70 -2.58 -3.91
CA LEU A 37 3.71 -3.46 -4.46
C LEU A 37 4.50 -2.74 -5.54
N VAL A 38 5.81 -2.83 -5.49
CA VAL A 38 6.73 -2.37 -6.55
C VAL A 38 7.47 -3.60 -7.04
N ASP A 39 7.40 -3.85 -8.35
CA ASP A 39 7.96 -5.05 -8.99
C ASP A 39 7.49 -6.36 -8.31
N GLY A 40 6.26 -6.36 -7.79
CA GLY A 40 5.64 -7.51 -7.11
C GLY A 40 5.92 -7.63 -5.60
N PHE A 41 6.71 -6.72 -5.01
CA PHE A 41 7.10 -6.78 -3.61
C PHE A 41 6.58 -5.62 -2.78
N LEU A 42 6.24 -5.88 -1.52
CA LEU A 42 5.82 -4.85 -0.57
C LEU A 42 6.94 -3.81 -0.37
N ASP A 43 6.64 -2.57 -0.74
CA ASP A 43 7.62 -1.49 -0.73
C ASP A 43 7.08 -0.14 -0.24
N ALA A 44 5.77 -0.01 -0.13
CA ALA A 44 5.13 1.11 0.54
C ALA A 44 3.80 0.69 1.19
N LEU A 45 3.36 1.49 2.14
CA LEU A 45 2.05 1.38 2.78
C LEU A 45 1.16 2.51 2.27
N TRP A 46 -0.15 2.31 2.31
CA TRP A 46 -1.10 3.39 2.06
C TRP A 46 -2.25 3.39 3.06
N ARG A 47 -2.83 4.58 3.27
CA ARG A 47 -4.08 4.79 3.99
C ARG A 47 -4.89 5.88 3.30
N ILE A 48 -6.20 5.86 3.49
CA ILE A 48 -7.10 6.94 3.09
C ILE A 48 -7.71 7.60 4.32
N ASP A 49 -7.63 8.91 4.37
CA ASP A 49 -8.25 9.77 5.37
C ASP A 49 -9.37 10.56 4.73
N ARG A 50 -10.53 10.63 5.38
CA ARG A 50 -11.69 11.40 4.90
C ARG A 50 -12.07 12.45 5.94
N GLU A 51 -11.98 13.71 5.57
CA GLU A 51 -12.26 14.85 6.45
C GLU A 51 -12.94 15.96 5.65
N GLY A 52 -14.06 16.50 6.15
CA GLY A 52 -14.72 17.66 5.54
C GLY A 52 -15.11 17.49 4.07
N GLY A 53 -15.49 16.28 3.65
CA GLY A 53 -15.81 15.98 2.24
C GLY A 53 -14.59 15.84 1.32
N THR A 54 -13.37 15.94 1.86
CA THR A 54 -12.13 15.71 1.14
C THR A 54 -11.55 14.35 1.54
N ALA A 55 -11.08 13.58 0.57
CA ALA A 55 -10.36 12.35 0.80
C ALA A 55 -8.88 12.52 0.43
N THR A 56 -7.99 12.09 1.31
CA THR A 56 -6.53 12.13 1.10
C THR A 56 -5.97 10.72 1.19
N LEU A 57 -5.31 10.27 0.12
CA LEU A 57 -4.55 9.02 0.13
C LEU A 57 -3.08 9.33 0.42
N THR A 58 -2.58 8.80 1.53
CA THR A 58 -1.16 8.92 1.91
C THR A 58 -0.43 7.64 1.58
N VAL A 59 0.66 7.74 0.80
CA VAL A 59 1.60 6.62 0.55
C VAL A 59 2.88 6.84 1.35
N GLN A 60 3.23 5.88 2.21
CA GLN A 60 4.47 5.87 2.97
C GLN A 60 5.42 4.81 2.40
N ALA A 61 6.48 5.27 1.71
CA ALA A 61 7.50 4.37 1.19
C ALA A 61 8.37 3.77 2.31
N LEU A 62 8.69 2.47 2.20
CA LEU A 62 9.55 1.74 3.14
C LEU A 62 11.04 1.85 2.76
N ARG A 63 11.31 2.24 1.52
CA ARG A 63 12.62 2.68 1.02
C ARG A 63 12.44 3.92 0.15
N LYS A 64 13.55 4.54 -0.27
CA LYS A 64 13.51 5.60 -1.28
C LYS A 64 13.14 5.02 -2.65
N PRO A 65 12.00 5.42 -3.26
CA PRO A 65 11.66 4.98 -4.62
C PRO A 65 12.53 5.71 -5.65
N THR A 66 12.70 5.11 -6.83
CA THR A 66 13.23 5.83 -7.99
C THR A 66 12.23 6.90 -8.46
N ARG A 67 12.66 7.81 -9.34
CA ARG A 67 11.75 8.82 -9.91
C ARG A 67 10.61 8.17 -10.68
N ALA A 68 10.89 7.13 -11.47
CA ALA A 68 9.88 6.38 -12.22
C ALA A 68 8.88 5.69 -11.29
N GLN A 69 9.37 4.95 -10.30
CA GLN A 69 8.52 4.29 -9.29
C GLN A 69 7.63 5.30 -8.55
N ARG A 70 8.17 6.47 -8.18
CA ARG A 70 7.37 7.52 -7.54
C ARG A 70 6.25 8.03 -8.45
N THR A 71 6.53 8.21 -9.75
CA THR A 71 5.52 8.62 -10.73
C THR A 71 4.42 7.56 -10.84
N GLU A 72 4.78 6.30 -11.06
CA GLU A 72 3.83 5.19 -11.19
C GLU A 72 2.96 5.01 -9.95
N ILE A 73 3.56 5.06 -8.75
CA ILE A 73 2.84 5.02 -7.47
C ILE A 73 1.86 6.19 -7.36
N THR A 74 2.26 7.39 -7.77
CA THR A 74 1.42 8.59 -7.68
C THR A 74 0.21 8.47 -8.62
N GLU A 75 0.42 8.01 -9.85
CA GLU A 75 -0.64 7.81 -10.82
C GLU A 75 -1.65 6.74 -10.36
N GLU A 76 -1.17 5.62 -9.82
CA GLU A 76 -2.04 4.58 -9.27
C GLU A 76 -2.81 5.06 -8.04
N ALA A 77 -2.16 5.80 -7.14
CA ALA A 77 -2.81 6.39 -5.98
C ALA A 77 -3.95 7.35 -6.40
N ALA A 78 -3.74 8.17 -7.43
CA ALA A 78 -4.77 9.06 -7.94
C ALA A 78 -5.97 8.27 -8.49
N ARG A 79 -5.74 7.22 -9.30
CA ARG A 79 -6.80 6.34 -9.80
C ARG A 79 -7.57 5.66 -8.67
N MET A 80 -6.85 5.12 -7.69
CA MET A 80 -7.45 4.44 -6.56
C MET A 80 -8.28 5.39 -5.69
N LEU A 81 -7.79 6.63 -5.48
CA LEU A 81 -8.53 7.65 -4.75
C LEU A 81 -9.89 7.94 -5.42
N THR A 82 -9.91 8.16 -6.73
CA THR A 82 -11.15 8.35 -7.51
C THR A 82 -12.13 7.18 -7.32
N VAL A 83 -11.67 5.94 -7.50
CA VAL A 83 -12.51 4.74 -7.31
C VAL A 83 -13.08 4.65 -5.89
N MET A 84 -12.32 5.07 -4.87
CA MET A 84 -12.73 5.00 -3.47
C MET A 84 -13.58 6.19 -3.00
N THR A 85 -13.78 7.21 -3.84
CA THR A 85 -14.55 8.42 -3.50
C THR A 85 -15.77 8.65 -4.38
N ASP A 86 -15.85 8.02 -5.55
CA ASP A 86 -16.95 8.18 -6.50
C ASP A 86 -18.19 7.31 -6.16
N ALA A 87 -18.43 7.02 -4.87
CA ALA A 87 -19.52 6.19 -4.38
C ALA A 87 -20.59 7.00 -3.61
#